data_AF-A0AAU9UTM9-F1
#
_entry.id   AF-A0AAU9UTM9-F1
#
_cell.length_a   1.000
_cell.length_b   1.000
_cell.length_c   1.000
_cell.angle_alpha   90.00
_cell.angle_beta   90.00
_cell.angle_gamma   90.00
#
_symmetry.space_group_name_H-M   'P 1'
#
loop_
_entity.id
_entity.type
_entity.pdbx_description
1 polymer ?
#
loop_
_entity_poly.entity_id
_entity_poly.type
_entity_poly.pdbx_seq_one_letter_code
_entity_poly.pdbx_strand_id
1 'polypeptide(L)'
;MIDGKAGNVLTNQKASSRCNICGVGPKKMNDIDHVLGLHCHTEFYKFSFPILHSWIRFMEYALHISYNLDFQKGEARGSVNKELKKVRKSEIQKSLRSRLRITVDVVKQGAGTTNTGNVARTFFAQSKEVSKIIGVNEEFLSRLYVILQIISCKKIVNLVLFKDYCLETAKRCVEMYPWYKMPPSVHKILIHGCDIMIEFPKPIGYYSEEAQEASNKIFRKARAEHSRMFQRSQTNEDIIHYFMVSSDPVISSCRKRSKKTEQQLTSEATKFIITSEEME
;
A
#
# COMPACT_ATOMS: atom_id res chain seq x y z
N MET A 1 8.13 -6.02 10.46
CA MET A 1 7.88 -5.14 9.29
C MET A 1 8.38 -5.89 8.08
N ILE A 2 7.49 -6.44 7.26
CA ILE A 2 7.86 -7.27 6.10
C ILE A 2 6.99 -6.89 4.93
N ASP A 3 7.52 -7.06 3.71
CA ASP A 3 6.70 -6.90 2.51
C ASP A 3 5.68 -8.06 2.38
N GLY A 4 4.70 -7.89 1.49
CA GLY A 4 3.67 -8.90 1.28
C GLY A 4 4.20 -10.21 0.69
N LYS A 5 5.34 -10.21 0.00
CA LYS A 5 5.93 -11.42 -0.58
C LYS A 5 6.59 -12.27 0.50
N ALA A 6 7.38 -11.65 1.37
CA ALA A 6 7.93 -12.28 2.57
C ALA A 6 6.80 -12.77 3.47
N GLY A 7 5.74 -11.97 3.63
CA GLY A 7 4.53 -12.38 4.35
C GLY A 7 3.89 -13.64 3.79
N ASN A 8 3.78 -13.78 2.46
CA ASN A 8 3.25 -14.98 1.82
C ASN A 8 4.14 -16.21 2.05
N VAL A 9 5.46 -16.05 2.04
CA VAL A 9 6.40 -17.14 2.33
C VAL A 9 6.26 -17.60 3.79
N LEU A 10 6.24 -16.66 4.74
CA LEU A 10 6.13 -16.96 6.17
C LEU A 10 4.78 -17.59 6.57
N THR A 11 3.75 -17.39 5.75
CA THR A 11 2.42 -17.95 5.96
C THR A 11 2.15 -19.16 5.06
N ASN A 12 3.19 -19.73 4.45
CA ASN A 12 3.14 -20.91 3.57
C ASN A 12 2.06 -20.82 2.49
N GLN A 13 1.87 -19.63 1.92
CA GLN A 13 0.84 -19.40 0.93
C GLN A 13 1.22 -20.02 -0.41
N LYS A 14 0.33 -20.89 -0.92
CA LYS A 14 0.51 -21.58 -2.20
C LYS A 14 0.46 -20.64 -3.40
N ALA A 15 -0.19 -19.48 -3.28
CA ALA A 15 -0.31 -18.50 -4.36
C ALA A 15 -0.42 -17.08 -3.80
N SER A 16 0.28 -16.14 -4.43
CA SER A 16 0.26 -14.71 -4.08
C SER A 16 -1.08 -14.02 -4.36
N SER A 17 -1.96 -14.67 -5.14
CA SER A 17 -3.31 -14.22 -5.45
C SER A 17 -4.34 -14.59 -4.39
N ARG A 18 -3.94 -15.30 -3.32
CA ARG A 18 -4.82 -15.65 -2.19
C ARG A 18 -4.56 -14.70 -1.01
N CYS A 19 -5.58 -14.48 -0.19
CA CYS A 19 -5.38 -13.77 1.07
C CYS A 19 -4.62 -14.66 2.05
N ASN A 20 -3.58 -14.12 2.68
CA ASN A 20 -2.77 -14.86 3.62
C ASN A 20 -3.34 -14.96 5.03
N ILE A 21 -4.55 -14.43 5.25
CA ILE A 21 -5.26 -14.45 6.53
C ILE A 21 -6.42 -15.46 6.50
N CYS A 22 -7.39 -15.28 5.61
CA CYS A 22 -8.55 -16.16 5.48
C CYS A 22 -8.39 -17.22 4.39
N GLY A 23 -7.27 -17.20 3.66
CA GLY A 23 -7.00 -18.15 2.59
C GLY A 23 -7.86 -17.97 1.34
N VAL A 24 -8.78 -16.99 1.26
CA VAL A 24 -9.70 -16.88 0.12
C VAL A 24 -8.96 -16.64 -1.19
N GLY A 25 -9.41 -17.29 -2.25
CA GLY A 25 -8.87 -17.11 -3.60
C GLY A 25 -9.66 -16.11 -4.44
N PRO A 26 -9.12 -15.67 -5.59
CA PRO A 26 -9.72 -14.61 -6.42
C PRO A 26 -11.17 -14.85 -6.83
N LYS A 27 -11.56 -16.12 -7.05
CA LYS A 27 -12.91 -16.50 -7.48
C LYS A 27 -13.99 -16.08 -6.48
N LYS A 28 -13.68 -16.13 -5.19
CA LYS A 28 -14.60 -15.86 -4.08
C LYS A 28 -14.26 -14.57 -3.31
N MET A 29 -13.26 -13.82 -3.77
CA MET A 29 -12.75 -12.65 -3.03
C MET A 29 -13.74 -11.48 -2.96
N ASN A 30 -14.65 -11.37 -3.94
CA ASN A 30 -15.71 -10.34 -3.95
C ASN A 30 -17.02 -10.84 -3.30
N ASP A 31 -17.07 -12.07 -2.82
CA ASP A 31 -18.24 -12.64 -2.12
C ASP A 31 -18.10 -12.27 -0.63
N ILE A 32 -18.57 -11.08 -0.26
CA ILE A 32 -18.29 -10.46 1.04
C ILE A 32 -18.85 -11.30 2.19
N ASP A 33 -20.09 -11.80 2.06
CA ASP A 33 -20.72 -12.63 3.09
C ASP A 33 -19.98 -13.95 3.26
N HIS A 34 -19.57 -14.60 2.16
CA HIS A 34 -18.74 -15.79 2.21
C HIS A 34 -17.42 -15.53 2.93
N VAL A 35 -16.74 -14.43 2.58
CA VAL A 35 -15.45 -14.05 3.15
C VAL A 35 -15.55 -13.79 4.65
N LEU A 36 -16.59 -13.10 5.11
CA LEU A 36 -16.80 -12.82 6.53
C LEU A 36 -17.05 -14.09 7.35
N GLY A 37 -17.58 -15.14 6.72
CA GLY A 37 -17.76 -16.46 7.33
C GLY A 37 -16.51 -17.35 7.33
N LEU A 38 -15.40 -16.93 6.70
CA LEU A 38 -14.18 -17.73 6.67
C LEU A 38 -13.41 -17.69 7.98
N HIS A 39 -12.83 -18.84 8.35
CA HIS A 39 -11.86 -18.90 9.43
C HIS A 39 -10.64 -18.04 9.10
N CYS A 40 -10.22 -17.20 10.07
CA CYS A 40 -9.04 -16.38 9.96
C CYS A 40 -7.90 -16.96 10.81
N HIS A 41 -6.73 -17.09 10.19
CA HIS A 41 -5.49 -17.46 10.85
C HIS A 41 -4.92 -16.27 11.63
N THR A 42 -5.40 -16.07 12.86
CA THR A 42 -5.04 -14.93 13.72
C THR A 42 -3.56 -14.93 14.10
N GLU A 43 -2.89 -16.09 14.09
CA GLU A 43 -1.46 -16.22 14.31
C GLU A 43 -0.61 -15.46 13.28
N PHE A 44 -1.20 -15.12 12.12
CA PHE A 44 -0.56 -14.34 11.07
C PHE A 44 -0.75 -12.82 11.21
N TYR A 45 -1.56 -12.34 12.17
CA TYR A 45 -1.75 -10.90 12.42
C TYR A 45 -0.45 -10.21 12.83
N LYS A 46 0.44 -10.92 13.53
CA LYS A 46 1.80 -10.45 13.89
C LYS A 46 2.64 -9.99 12.69
N PHE A 47 2.32 -10.43 11.48
CA PHE A 47 3.01 -10.03 10.26
C PHE A 47 2.49 -8.72 9.66
N SER A 48 1.43 -8.14 10.22
CA SER A 48 0.83 -6.88 9.75
C SER A 48 0.46 -6.90 8.26
N PHE A 49 0.23 -5.73 7.68
CA PHE A 49 0.18 -5.48 6.25
C PHE A 49 1.21 -4.40 5.86
N PRO A 50 1.82 -4.53 4.67
CA PRO A 50 2.87 -3.61 4.21
C PRO A 50 2.25 -2.27 3.77
N ILE A 51 2.47 -1.20 4.54
CA ILE A 51 1.84 0.11 4.33
C ILE A 51 2.31 0.74 3.01
N LEU A 52 3.62 0.72 2.72
CA LEU A 52 4.17 1.25 1.45
C LEU A 52 3.52 0.57 0.26
N HIS A 53 3.51 -0.76 0.31
CA HIS A 53 2.97 -1.56 -0.78
C HIS A 53 1.46 -1.43 -0.87
N SER A 54 0.75 -1.14 0.23
CA SER A 54 -0.68 -0.90 0.21
C SER A 54 -1.02 0.32 -0.64
N TRP A 55 -0.30 1.44 -0.49
CA TRP A 55 -0.46 2.59 -1.39
C TRP A 55 -0.30 2.20 -2.86
N ILE A 56 0.74 1.43 -3.18
CA ILE A 56 1.03 0.99 -4.55
C ILE A 56 -0.08 0.07 -5.07
N ARG A 57 -0.49 -0.94 -4.30
CA ARG A 57 -1.50 -1.93 -4.70
C ARG A 57 -2.89 -1.34 -4.86
N PHE A 58 -3.26 -0.36 -4.04
CA PHE A 58 -4.52 0.36 -4.18
C PHE A 58 -4.52 1.23 -5.45
N MET A 59 -3.40 1.89 -5.76
CA MET A 59 -3.27 2.64 -7.01
C MET A 59 -3.35 1.71 -8.23
N GLU A 60 -2.62 0.59 -8.21
CA GLU A 60 -2.67 -0.43 -9.27
C GLU A 60 -4.08 -1.00 -9.45
N TYR A 61 -4.81 -1.22 -8.35
CA TYR A 61 -6.20 -1.67 -8.39
C TYR A 61 -7.09 -0.67 -9.15
N ALA A 62 -7.03 0.61 -8.79
CA ALA A 62 -7.80 1.65 -9.47
C ALA A 62 -7.42 1.78 -10.96
N LEU A 63 -6.12 1.74 -11.27
CA LEU A 63 -5.62 1.78 -12.65
C LEU A 63 -6.09 0.58 -13.46
N HIS A 64 -6.06 -0.63 -12.90
CA HIS A 64 -6.48 -1.83 -13.64
C HIS A 64 -7.99 -1.94 -13.81
N ILE A 65 -8.80 -1.46 -12.86
CA ILE A 65 -10.23 -1.21 -13.10
C ILE A 65 -10.36 -0.28 -14.29
N SER A 66 -9.69 0.87 -14.23
CA SER A 66 -9.76 1.87 -15.29
C SER A 66 -9.40 1.32 -16.68
N TYR A 67 -8.31 0.56 -16.80
CA TYR A 67 -7.88 -0.02 -18.08
C TYR A 67 -8.85 -1.05 -18.66
N ASN A 68 -9.71 -1.63 -17.82
CA ASN A 68 -10.64 -2.66 -18.20
C ASN A 68 -12.08 -2.13 -18.38
N LEU A 69 -12.32 -0.82 -18.22
CA LEU A 69 -13.67 -0.23 -18.26
C LEU A 69 -14.41 -0.48 -19.58
N ASP A 70 -13.70 -0.53 -20.72
CA ASP A 70 -14.32 -0.69 -22.04
C ASP A 70 -14.92 -2.09 -22.28
N PHE A 71 -14.43 -3.10 -21.56
CA PHE A 71 -14.85 -4.50 -21.74
C PHE A 71 -15.33 -5.18 -20.47
N GLN A 72 -15.21 -4.52 -19.31
CA GLN A 72 -15.77 -4.92 -18.02
C GLN A 72 -15.53 -6.39 -17.66
N LYS A 73 -14.28 -6.85 -17.77
CA LYS A 73 -13.83 -8.18 -17.32
C LYS A 73 -12.57 -8.04 -16.48
N GLY A 74 -12.36 -8.92 -15.51
CA GLY A 74 -11.16 -8.90 -14.66
C GLY A 74 -9.86 -9.14 -15.44
N GLU A 75 -9.93 -9.89 -16.53
CA GLU A 75 -8.77 -10.22 -17.37
C GLU A 75 -9.02 -9.86 -18.85
N ALA A 76 -8.00 -9.29 -19.49
CA ALA A 76 -8.01 -9.03 -20.92
C ALA A 76 -7.59 -10.30 -21.68
N ARG A 77 -8.55 -11.19 -21.95
CA ARG A 77 -8.35 -12.41 -22.77
C ARG A 77 -8.75 -12.15 -24.23
N GLY A 78 -8.04 -12.76 -25.17
CA GLY A 78 -8.23 -12.56 -26.61
C GLY A 78 -7.54 -11.30 -27.16
N SER A 79 -7.40 -11.21 -28.48
CA SER A 79 -6.74 -10.08 -29.16
C SER A 79 -7.50 -8.76 -28.95
N VAL A 80 -8.83 -8.79 -29.06
CA VAL A 80 -9.69 -7.60 -28.94
C VAL A 80 -9.53 -6.92 -27.58
N ASN A 81 -9.73 -7.64 -26.47
CA ASN A 81 -9.64 -7.03 -25.13
C ASN A 81 -8.22 -6.58 -24.79
N LYS A 82 -7.20 -7.27 -25.31
CA LYS A 82 -5.79 -6.87 -25.13
C LYS A 82 -5.51 -5.55 -25.83
N GLU A 83 -6.04 -5.35 -27.03
CA GLU A 83 -5.86 -4.09 -27.76
C GLU A 83 -6.64 -2.95 -27.11
N LEU A 84 -7.91 -3.16 -26.73
CA LEU A 84 -8.71 -2.18 -25.97
C LEU A 84 -7.97 -1.73 -24.70
N LYS A 85 -7.48 -2.69 -23.91
CA LYS A 85 -6.71 -2.40 -22.69
C LYS A 85 -5.45 -1.58 -22.98
N LYS A 86 -4.75 -1.89 -24.06
CA LYS A 86 -3.50 -1.23 -24.45
C LYS A 86 -3.73 0.22 -24.88
N VAL A 87 -4.76 0.45 -25.71
CA VAL A 87 -5.15 1.81 -26.16
C VAL A 87 -5.53 2.65 -24.95
N ARG A 88 -6.48 2.18 -24.13
CA ARG A 88 -6.94 2.89 -22.94
C ARG A 88 -5.82 3.17 -21.93
N LYS A 89 -4.95 2.18 -21.68
CA LYS A 89 -3.78 2.36 -20.81
C LYS A 89 -2.85 3.48 -21.31
N SER A 90 -2.58 3.52 -22.62
CA SER A 90 -1.74 4.56 -23.24
C SER A 90 -2.35 5.95 -23.09
N GLU A 91 -3.65 6.10 -23.31
CA GLU A 91 -4.39 7.36 -23.15
C GLU A 91 -4.36 7.88 -21.71
N ILE A 92 -4.60 6.99 -20.75
CA ILE A 92 -4.56 7.32 -19.32
C ILE A 92 -3.15 7.72 -18.89
N GLN A 93 -2.13 6.97 -19.30
CA GLN A 93 -0.74 7.30 -18.99
C GLN A 93 -0.33 8.67 -19.52
N LYS A 94 -0.71 8.99 -20.77
CA LYS A 94 -0.48 10.31 -21.38
C LYS A 94 -1.21 11.41 -20.60
N SER A 95 -2.47 11.18 -20.25
CA SER A 95 -3.32 12.17 -19.55
C SER A 95 -2.86 12.45 -18.13
N LEU A 96 -2.47 11.42 -17.37
CA LEU A 96 -1.89 11.58 -16.03
C LEU A 96 -0.56 12.33 -16.09
N ARG A 97 0.27 12.05 -17.10
CA ARG A 97 1.55 12.73 -17.29
C ARG A 97 1.36 14.20 -17.69
N SER A 98 0.45 14.51 -18.61
CA SER A 98 0.25 15.88 -19.10
C SER A 98 -0.40 16.77 -18.05
N ARG A 99 -1.44 16.28 -17.36
CA ARG A 99 -2.22 17.09 -16.41
C ARG A 99 -1.62 17.14 -15.01
N LEU A 100 -1.10 16.02 -14.52
CA LEU A 100 -0.68 15.89 -13.12
C LEU A 100 0.82 15.61 -12.96
N ARG A 101 1.57 15.48 -14.06
CA ARG A 101 3.00 15.09 -14.07
C ARG A 101 3.25 13.75 -13.37
N ILE A 102 2.25 12.88 -13.37
CA ILE A 102 2.30 11.54 -12.79
C ILE A 102 2.63 10.52 -13.88
N THR A 103 3.64 9.68 -13.67
CA THR A 103 3.98 8.57 -14.57
C THR A 103 3.74 7.24 -13.87
N VAL A 104 2.82 6.43 -14.39
CA VAL A 104 2.43 5.13 -13.83
C VAL A 104 2.71 4.01 -14.84
N ASP A 105 2.91 2.80 -14.33
CA ASP A 105 2.88 1.57 -15.13
C ASP A 105 3.95 1.47 -16.25
N VAL A 106 5.09 2.14 -16.04
CA VAL A 106 6.28 2.07 -16.92
C VAL A 106 7.37 1.26 -16.24
N VAL A 107 7.89 0.24 -16.92
CA VAL A 107 9.03 -0.56 -16.44
C VAL A 107 10.33 0.20 -16.70
N LYS A 108 11.15 0.36 -15.66
CA LYS A 108 12.51 0.91 -15.75
C LYS A 108 13.50 -0.23 -15.67
N GLN A 109 14.34 -0.39 -16.70
CA GLN A 109 15.42 -1.38 -16.69
C GLN A 109 16.29 -1.20 -15.43
N GLY A 110 16.48 -2.27 -14.66
CA GLY A 110 17.31 -2.28 -13.45
C GLY A 110 16.73 -1.55 -12.21
N ALA A 111 15.57 -0.91 -12.29
CA ALA A 111 15.02 -0.07 -11.20
C ALA A 111 13.55 -0.36 -10.85
N GLY A 112 12.94 -1.42 -11.40
CA GLY A 112 11.56 -1.80 -11.12
C GLY A 112 10.54 -1.04 -11.96
N THR A 113 9.42 -0.65 -11.38
CA THR A 113 8.33 0.08 -12.07
C THR A 113 8.24 1.53 -11.60
N THR A 114 7.63 2.41 -12.39
CA THR A 114 7.33 3.80 -11.95
C THR A 114 6.31 3.88 -10.81
N ASN A 115 5.59 2.79 -10.53
CA ASN A 115 4.66 2.67 -9.41
C ASN A 115 5.43 2.63 -8.08
N THR A 116 5.80 3.81 -7.58
CA THR A 116 6.48 4.00 -6.30
C THR A 116 5.50 4.54 -5.26
N GLY A 117 5.85 4.44 -3.97
CA GLY A 117 5.02 5.02 -2.90
C GLY A 117 4.78 6.52 -3.09
N ASN A 118 5.76 7.27 -3.61
CA ASN A 118 5.58 8.69 -3.90
C ASN A 118 4.54 8.92 -5.01
N VAL A 119 4.60 8.15 -6.10
CA VAL A 119 3.62 8.24 -7.19
C VAL A 119 2.21 7.90 -6.68
N ALA A 120 2.07 6.86 -5.87
CA ALA A 120 0.79 6.47 -5.29
C ALA A 120 0.21 7.55 -4.36
N ARG A 121 1.02 8.14 -3.48
CA ARG A 121 0.55 9.23 -2.61
C ARG A 121 0.11 10.46 -3.40
N THR A 122 0.87 10.88 -4.42
CA THR A 122 0.47 12.00 -5.29
C THR A 122 -0.81 11.68 -6.06
N PHE A 123 -0.96 10.44 -6.55
CA PHE A 123 -2.16 9.98 -7.24
C PHE A 123 -3.41 10.12 -6.37
N PHE A 124 -3.39 9.61 -5.14
CA PHE A 124 -4.54 9.68 -4.24
C PHE A 124 -4.79 11.08 -3.67
N ALA A 125 -3.74 11.87 -3.45
CA ALA A 125 -3.89 13.27 -3.03
C ALA A 125 -4.67 14.14 -4.04
N GLN A 126 -4.73 13.70 -5.30
CA GLN A 126 -5.48 14.35 -6.37
C GLN A 126 -6.69 13.51 -6.83
N SER A 127 -7.31 12.75 -5.91
CA SER A 127 -8.38 11.77 -6.19
C SER A 127 -9.47 12.29 -7.15
N LYS A 128 -9.94 13.53 -6.97
CA LYS A 128 -10.96 14.18 -7.82
C LYS A 128 -10.53 14.44 -9.26
N GLU A 129 -9.28 14.85 -9.48
CA GLU A 129 -8.78 15.05 -10.84
C GLU A 129 -8.39 13.71 -11.49
N VAL A 130 -7.87 12.79 -10.68
CA VAL A 130 -7.53 11.44 -11.12
C VAL A 130 -8.79 10.66 -11.52
N SER A 131 -9.88 10.73 -10.77
CA SER A 131 -11.15 10.04 -11.09
C SER A 131 -11.64 10.42 -12.48
N LYS A 132 -11.63 11.72 -12.80
CA LYS A 132 -11.98 12.26 -14.12
C LYS A 132 -11.05 11.75 -15.23
N ILE A 133 -9.74 11.68 -14.96
CA ILE A 133 -8.76 11.22 -15.96
C ILE A 133 -8.90 9.72 -16.25
N ILE A 134 -9.05 8.91 -15.21
CA ILE A 134 -9.06 7.44 -15.36
C ILE A 134 -10.49 6.89 -15.57
N GLY A 135 -11.52 7.73 -15.40
CA GLY A 135 -12.92 7.37 -15.62
C GLY A 135 -13.49 6.42 -14.55
N VAL A 136 -12.92 6.40 -13.35
CA VAL A 136 -13.50 5.67 -12.21
C VAL A 136 -14.31 6.62 -11.33
N ASN A 137 -15.17 6.08 -10.48
CA ASN A 137 -15.99 6.85 -9.56
C ASN A 137 -15.11 7.65 -8.57
N GLU A 138 -15.46 8.92 -8.32
CA GLU A 138 -14.71 9.80 -7.40
C GLU A 138 -14.78 9.33 -5.95
N GLU A 139 -15.97 8.89 -5.50
CA GLU A 139 -16.18 8.36 -4.16
C GLU A 139 -15.30 7.13 -3.92
N PHE A 140 -15.22 6.22 -4.90
CA PHE A 140 -14.33 5.06 -4.85
C PHE A 140 -12.88 5.47 -4.53
N LEU A 141 -12.30 6.43 -5.25
CA LEU A 141 -10.92 6.86 -5.00
C LEU A 141 -10.77 7.59 -3.66
N SER A 142 -11.74 8.42 -3.30
CA SER A 142 -11.69 9.19 -2.05
C SER A 142 -11.76 8.27 -0.83
N ARG A 143 -12.60 7.24 -0.83
CA ARG A 143 -12.67 6.26 0.26
C ARG A 143 -11.37 5.46 0.41
N LEU A 144 -10.80 5.01 -0.72
CA LEU A 144 -9.49 4.35 -0.72
C LEU A 144 -8.39 5.26 -0.15
N TYR A 145 -8.41 6.55 -0.50
CA TYR A 145 -7.46 7.53 0.03
C TYR A 145 -7.59 7.71 1.54
N VAL A 146 -8.81 7.85 2.06
CA VAL A 146 -9.09 7.95 3.50
C VAL A 146 -8.53 6.73 4.25
N ILE A 147 -8.80 5.51 3.76
CA ILE A 147 -8.29 4.28 4.37
C ILE A 147 -6.77 4.25 4.39
N LEU A 148 -6.13 4.60 3.28
CA LEU A 148 -4.67 4.65 3.18
C LEU A 148 -4.06 5.71 4.11
N GLN A 149 -4.72 6.86 4.31
CA GLN A 149 -4.31 7.87 5.28
C GLN A 149 -4.40 7.34 6.72
N ILE A 150 -5.49 6.66 7.07
CA ILE A 150 -5.72 6.12 8.41
C ILE A 150 -4.67 5.06 8.76
N ILE A 151 -4.44 4.07 7.88
CA ILE A 151 -3.44 3.03 8.17
C ILE A 151 -2.00 3.57 8.19
N SER A 152 -1.74 4.69 7.50
CA SER A 152 -0.42 5.31 7.48
C SER A 152 -0.21 6.29 8.64
N CYS A 153 -1.28 6.69 9.33
CA CYS A 153 -1.19 7.65 10.41
C CYS A 153 -0.56 7.01 11.65
N LYS A 154 0.12 7.85 12.43
CA LYS A 154 0.75 7.46 13.70
C LYS A 154 -0.10 7.88 14.90
N LYS A 155 -1.40 8.07 14.68
CA LYS A 155 -2.38 8.52 15.67
C LYS A 155 -3.29 7.36 16.07
N ILE A 156 -3.93 7.49 17.23
CA ILE A 156 -4.90 6.50 17.69
C ILE A 156 -6.17 6.62 16.84
N VAL A 157 -6.71 5.48 16.41
CA VAL A 157 -7.83 5.40 15.48
C VAL A 157 -9.01 4.73 16.16
N ASN A 158 -10.22 5.23 15.98
CA ASN A 158 -11.45 4.53 16.34
C ASN A 158 -11.65 3.33 15.40
N LEU A 159 -11.24 2.16 15.89
CA LEU A 159 -11.23 0.92 15.11
C LEU A 159 -12.63 0.39 14.78
N VAL A 160 -13.64 0.71 15.59
CA VAL A 160 -15.04 0.33 15.33
C VAL A 160 -15.55 1.07 14.10
N LEU A 161 -15.44 2.41 14.11
CA LEU A 161 -15.83 3.24 12.96
C LEU A 161 -15.03 2.89 11.70
N PHE A 162 -13.73 2.63 11.88
CA PHE A 162 -12.87 2.23 10.77
C PHE A 162 -13.29 0.88 10.16
N LYS A 163 -13.67 -0.10 10.98
CA LYS A 163 -14.15 -1.42 10.52
C LYS A 163 -15.41 -1.28 9.66
N ASP A 164 -16.38 -0.50 10.12
CA ASP A 164 -17.61 -0.25 9.38
C ASP A 164 -17.34 0.47 8.06
N TYR A 165 -16.47 1.49 8.09
CA TYR A 165 -16.08 2.22 6.89
C TYR A 165 -15.37 1.33 5.86
N CYS A 166 -14.48 0.45 6.31
CA CYS A 166 -13.79 -0.51 5.45
C CYS A 166 -14.75 -1.55 4.85
N LEU A 167 -15.67 -2.09 5.65
CA LEU A 167 -16.66 -3.05 5.17
C LEU A 167 -17.63 -2.43 4.16
N GLU A 168 -18.13 -1.23 4.45
CA GLU A 168 -18.97 -0.47 3.51
C GLU A 168 -18.21 -0.18 2.21
N THR A 169 -16.93 0.22 2.31
CA THR A 169 -16.07 0.43 1.14
C THR A 169 -15.92 -0.85 0.33
N ALA A 170 -15.74 -2.01 0.97
CA ALA A 170 -15.63 -3.29 0.28
C ALA A 170 -16.91 -3.63 -0.50
N LYS A 171 -18.09 -3.45 0.11
CA LYS A 171 -19.40 -3.65 -0.53
C LYS A 171 -19.56 -2.73 -1.75
N ARG A 172 -19.33 -1.43 -1.57
CA ARG A 172 -19.38 -0.43 -2.66
C ARG A 172 -18.41 -0.77 -3.81
N CYS A 173 -17.19 -1.24 -3.51
CA CYS A 173 -16.24 -1.66 -4.55
C CYS A 173 -16.78 -2.81 -5.40
N VAL A 174 -17.39 -3.81 -4.76
CA VAL A 174 -17.98 -4.97 -5.44
C VAL A 174 -19.21 -4.57 -6.24
N GLU A 175 -20.05 -3.67 -5.73
CA GLU A 175 -21.24 -3.15 -6.43
C GLU A 175 -20.86 -2.34 -7.68
N MET A 176 -19.88 -1.43 -7.57
CA MET A 176 -19.45 -0.58 -8.68
C MET A 176 -18.67 -1.36 -9.75
N TYR A 177 -17.83 -2.31 -9.35
CA TYR A 177 -16.91 -3.01 -10.24
C TYR A 177 -16.94 -4.54 -10.05
N PRO A 178 -18.11 -5.20 -10.18
CA PRO A 178 -18.29 -6.62 -9.84
C PRO A 178 -17.44 -7.57 -10.68
N TRP A 179 -17.12 -7.12 -11.90
CA TRP A 179 -16.33 -7.83 -12.90
C TRP A 179 -14.83 -7.83 -12.61
N TYR A 180 -14.33 -6.94 -11.74
CA TYR A 180 -12.92 -6.91 -11.33
C TYR A 180 -12.78 -7.45 -9.90
N LYS A 181 -11.95 -8.49 -9.73
CA LYS A 181 -11.72 -9.09 -8.41
C LYS A 181 -10.73 -8.26 -7.61
N MET A 182 -11.08 -7.98 -6.35
CA MET A 182 -10.26 -7.21 -5.44
C MET A 182 -8.89 -7.89 -5.25
N PRO A 183 -7.76 -7.16 -5.27
CA PRO A 183 -6.46 -7.75 -5.00
C PRO A 183 -6.32 -8.19 -3.53
N PRO A 184 -5.51 -9.22 -3.22
CA PRO A 184 -5.34 -9.72 -1.85
C PRO A 184 -4.90 -8.66 -0.84
N SER A 185 -4.07 -7.70 -1.24
CA SER A 185 -3.64 -6.60 -0.34
C SER A 185 -4.78 -5.64 -0.01
N VAL A 186 -5.64 -5.34 -1.00
CA VAL A 186 -6.82 -4.48 -0.78
C VAL A 186 -7.81 -5.22 0.10
N HIS A 187 -8.10 -6.48 -0.22
CA HIS A 187 -8.96 -7.34 0.57
C HIS A 187 -8.47 -7.49 2.01
N LYS A 188 -7.16 -7.72 2.21
CA LYS A 188 -6.58 -7.85 3.56
C LYS A 188 -6.84 -6.61 4.42
N ILE A 189 -6.72 -5.41 3.85
CA ILE A 189 -6.99 -4.17 4.59
C ILE A 189 -8.49 -3.98 4.81
N LEU A 190 -9.32 -4.14 3.77
CA LEU A 190 -10.76 -3.85 3.89
C LEU A 190 -11.51 -4.84 4.78
N ILE A 191 -11.08 -6.11 4.83
CA ILE A 191 -11.76 -7.16 5.59
C ILE A 191 -11.07 -7.44 6.92
N HIS A 192 -9.75 -7.52 6.93
CA HIS A 192 -8.98 -7.94 8.12
C HIS A 192 -8.18 -6.80 8.74
N GLY A 193 -8.18 -5.60 8.14
CA GLY A 193 -7.28 -4.52 8.55
C GLY A 193 -7.51 -4.07 9.98
N CYS A 194 -8.79 -3.92 10.38
CA CYS A 194 -9.15 -3.57 11.75
C CYS A 194 -8.70 -4.64 12.75
N ASP A 195 -9.03 -5.91 12.50
CA ASP A 195 -8.67 -7.02 13.40
C ASP A 195 -7.14 -7.14 13.55
N ILE A 196 -6.38 -6.93 12.46
CA ILE A 196 -4.92 -6.87 12.51
C ILE A 196 -4.45 -5.69 13.35
N MET A 197 -5.05 -4.50 13.21
CA MET A 197 -4.64 -3.30 13.94
C MET A 197 -4.83 -3.42 15.45
N ILE A 198 -5.83 -4.18 15.92
CA ILE A 198 -6.09 -4.43 17.35
C ILE A 198 -4.90 -5.12 18.03
N GLU A 199 -4.20 -6.02 17.32
CA GLU A 199 -3.09 -6.79 17.87
C GLU A 199 -1.81 -5.96 18.12
N PHE A 200 -1.75 -4.70 17.65
CA PHE A 200 -0.56 -3.88 17.78
C PHE A 200 -0.70 -2.88 18.94
N PRO A 201 0.29 -2.82 19.85
CA PRO A 201 0.23 -1.93 21.02
C PRO A 201 0.43 -0.45 20.68
N LYS A 202 0.78 -0.12 19.43
CA LYS A 202 0.91 1.25 18.94
C LYS A 202 0.16 1.38 17.60
N PRO A 203 -0.19 2.62 17.20
CA PRO A 203 -0.76 2.85 15.88
C PRO A 203 0.02 2.16 14.77
N ILE A 204 -0.70 1.50 13.85
CA ILE A 204 -0.08 0.62 12.85
C ILE A 204 0.93 1.35 11.95
N GLY A 205 0.75 2.67 11.74
CA GLY A 205 1.70 3.52 11.00
C GLY A 205 3.13 3.57 11.55
N TYR A 206 3.35 3.18 12.82
CA TYR A 206 4.70 3.00 13.37
C TYR A 206 5.40 1.74 12.87
N TYR A 207 4.65 0.73 12.40
CA TYR A 207 5.16 -0.58 11.97
C TYR A 207 5.35 -0.69 10.45
N SER A 208 5.49 0.45 9.78
CA SER A 208 5.71 0.52 8.33
C SER A 208 7.07 -0.05 7.91
N GLU A 209 7.07 -0.84 6.84
CA GLU A 209 8.28 -1.36 6.18
C GLU A 209 9.15 -0.28 5.53
N GLU A 210 8.60 0.93 5.32
CA GLU A 210 9.29 2.03 4.63
C GLU A 210 10.61 2.43 5.27
N ALA A 211 10.66 2.44 6.60
CA ALA A 211 11.87 2.81 7.32
C ALA A 211 13.01 1.81 7.06
N GLN A 212 12.66 0.52 7.01
CA GLN A 212 13.62 -0.53 6.70
C GLN A 212 14.04 -0.50 5.23
N GLU A 213 13.10 -0.33 4.29
CA GLU A 213 13.45 -0.24 2.87
C GLU A 213 14.29 1.00 2.53
N ALA A 214 14.02 2.14 3.17
CA ALA A 214 14.82 3.35 3.02
C ALA A 214 16.27 3.12 3.47
N SER A 215 16.49 2.21 4.42
CA SER A 215 17.83 1.84 4.91
C SER A 215 18.68 1.17 3.83
N ASN A 216 18.10 0.60 2.76
CA ASN A 216 18.86 0.12 1.60
C ASN A 216 19.63 1.25 0.88
N LYS A 217 19.14 2.50 0.97
CA LYS A 217 19.89 3.67 0.47
C LYS A 217 21.13 3.93 1.34
N ILE A 218 20.98 3.79 2.66
CA ILE A 218 22.09 3.92 3.61
C ILE A 218 23.13 2.82 3.37
N PHE A 219 22.68 1.57 3.18
CA PHE A 219 23.55 0.44 2.85
C PHE A 219 24.40 0.70 1.60
N ARG A 220 23.75 1.11 0.49
CA ARG A 220 24.46 1.40 -0.76
C ARG A 220 25.48 2.54 -0.59
N LYS A 221 25.13 3.58 0.16
CA LYS A 221 26.04 4.68 0.48
C LYS A 221 27.23 4.21 1.33
N ALA A 222 26.96 3.49 2.41
CA ALA A 222 27.99 2.95 3.30
C ALA A 222 28.99 2.08 2.54
N ARG A 223 28.48 1.18 1.69
CA ARG A 223 29.31 0.34 0.82
C ARG A 223 30.14 1.15 -0.17
N ALA A 224 29.56 2.16 -0.83
CA ALA A 224 30.24 2.91 -1.88
C ALA A 224 31.26 3.94 -1.35
N GLU A 225 30.98 4.58 -0.21
CA GLU A 225 31.70 5.77 0.24
C GLU A 225 32.41 5.59 1.60
N HIS A 226 32.06 4.57 2.38
CA HIS A 226 32.48 4.45 3.78
C HIS A 226 33.00 3.05 4.16
N SER A 227 33.36 2.23 3.18
CA SER A 227 33.88 0.88 3.43
C SER A 227 35.23 0.64 2.75
N ARG A 228 36.08 -0.13 3.41
CA ARG A 228 37.34 -0.64 2.88
C ARG A 228 37.04 -1.66 1.78
N MET A 229 37.54 -1.42 0.57
CA MET A 229 37.22 -2.23 -0.63
C MET A 229 38.27 -3.29 -1.00
N PHE A 230 39.23 -3.59 -0.13
CA PHE A 230 40.27 -4.57 -0.42
C PHE A 230 39.86 -6.01 -0.09
N GLN A 231 38.88 -6.21 0.80
CA GLN A 231 38.37 -7.53 1.17
C GLN A 231 36.89 -7.46 1.54
N ARG A 232 36.09 -8.44 1.08
CA ARG A 232 34.64 -8.45 1.32
C ARG A 232 34.26 -8.53 2.80
N SER A 233 35.02 -9.25 3.61
CA SER A 233 34.81 -9.31 5.06
C SER A 233 34.93 -7.93 5.70
N GLN A 234 35.98 -7.20 5.35
CA GLN A 234 36.23 -5.83 5.83
C GLN A 234 35.18 -4.85 5.35
N THR A 235 34.76 -4.97 4.08
CA THR A 235 33.62 -4.21 3.56
C THR A 235 32.36 -4.44 4.39
N ASN A 236 32.03 -5.70 4.71
CA ASN A 236 30.84 -6.03 5.50
C ASN A 236 30.95 -5.52 6.94
N GLU A 237 32.12 -5.64 7.56
CA GLU A 237 32.40 -5.12 8.90
C GLU A 237 32.17 -3.60 8.95
N ASP A 238 32.72 -2.85 7.99
CA ASP A 238 32.55 -1.39 7.92
C ASP A 238 31.10 -0.98 7.72
N ILE A 239 30.36 -1.71 6.87
CA ILE A 239 28.92 -1.45 6.70
C ILE A 239 28.18 -1.67 8.01
N ILE A 240 28.47 -2.75 8.76
CA ILE A 240 27.83 -3.02 10.06
C ILE A 240 28.15 -1.89 11.05
N HIS A 241 29.42 -1.50 11.19
CA HIS A 241 29.82 -0.38 12.04
C HIS A 241 29.10 0.92 11.64
N TYR A 242 29.01 1.22 10.35
CA TYR A 242 28.29 2.38 9.85
C TYR A 242 26.82 2.35 10.26
N PHE A 243 26.16 1.19 10.14
CA PHE A 243 24.77 1.02 10.56
C PHE A 243 24.59 1.26 12.07
N MET A 244 25.47 0.70 12.90
CA MET A 244 25.44 0.89 14.36
C MET A 244 25.55 2.37 14.71
N VAL A 245 26.54 3.08 14.17
CA VAL A 245 26.69 4.54 14.40
C VAL A 245 25.52 5.32 13.82
N SER A 246 24.98 4.91 12.67
CA SER A 246 23.86 5.61 12.04
C SER A 246 22.56 5.52 12.84
N SER A 247 22.35 4.41 13.55
CA SER A 247 21.15 4.09 14.32
C SER A 247 21.31 4.25 15.83
N ASP A 248 22.50 4.59 16.32
CA ASP A 248 22.78 4.89 17.72
C ASP A 248 21.82 5.98 18.25
N PRO A 249 21.04 5.70 19.31
CA PRO A 249 20.05 6.64 19.84
C PRO A 249 20.66 7.97 20.29
N VAL A 250 21.78 7.94 20.99
CA VAL A 250 22.45 9.13 21.57
C VAL A 250 23.01 10.01 20.46
N ILE A 251 23.70 9.41 19.48
CA ILE A 251 24.19 10.14 18.32
C ILE A 251 23.01 10.69 17.52
N SER A 252 21.95 9.88 17.32
CA SER A 252 20.78 10.29 16.54
C SER A 252 19.99 11.44 17.17
N SER A 253 20.00 11.58 18.51
CA SER A 253 19.38 12.70 19.22
C SER A 253 20.17 13.99 19.09
N CYS A 254 21.51 13.89 18.99
CA CYS A 254 22.39 15.05 18.85
C CYS A 254 22.53 15.54 17.39
N ARG A 255 22.17 14.72 16.40
CA ARG A 255 22.22 15.10 14.98
C ARG A 255 21.21 16.19 14.65
N LYS A 256 21.65 17.20 13.90
CA LYS A 256 20.75 18.19 13.29
C LYS A 256 19.77 17.48 12.34
N ARG A 257 18.47 17.59 12.63
CA ARG A 257 17.40 17.06 11.79
C ARG A 257 16.70 18.20 11.05
N SER A 258 16.42 18.03 9.77
CA SER A 258 15.47 18.89 9.08
C SER A 258 14.05 18.57 9.57
N LYS A 259 13.29 19.59 9.95
CA LYS A 259 11.86 19.41 10.22
C LYS A 259 11.17 19.07 8.90
N LYS A 260 10.45 17.95 8.88
CA LYS A 260 9.55 17.61 7.78
C LYS A 260 8.16 18.12 8.13
N THR A 261 7.50 18.76 7.17
CA THR A 261 6.09 19.11 7.29
C THR A 261 5.27 17.83 7.26
N GLU A 262 4.45 17.61 8.28
CA GLU A 262 3.49 16.51 8.25
C GLU A 262 2.38 16.84 7.25
N GLN A 263 2.05 15.86 6.41
CA GLN A 263 0.93 16.00 5.49
C GLN A 263 -0.37 15.93 6.31
N GLN A 264 -1.24 16.91 6.11
CA GLN A 264 -2.52 16.94 6.80
C GLN A 264 -3.44 15.82 6.30
N LEU A 265 -4.18 15.23 7.25
CA LEU A 265 -5.25 14.27 6.96
C LEU A 265 -6.41 15.01 6.29
N THR A 266 -7.17 14.29 5.46
CA THR A 266 -8.43 14.84 4.94
C THR A 266 -9.44 15.04 6.08
N SER A 267 -10.41 15.94 5.90
CA SER A 267 -11.47 16.18 6.87
C SER A 267 -12.32 14.94 7.18
N GLU A 268 -12.39 13.99 6.25
CA GLU A 268 -13.02 12.70 6.45
C GLU A 268 -12.13 11.77 7.29
N ALA A 269 -10.84 11.66 6.96
CA ALA A 269 -9.90 10.84 7.72
C ALA A 269 -9.73 11.32 9.18
N THR A 270 -9.86 12.63 9.45
CA THR A 270 -9.78 13.16 10.81
C THR A 270 -10.90 12.66 11.73
N LYS A 271 -12.06 12.29 11.18
CA LYS A 271 -13.20 11.77 11.98
C LYS A 271 -12.93 10.43 12.65
N PHE A 272 -11.92 9.71 12.17
CA PHE A 272 -11.53 8.41 12.71
C PHE A 272 -10.44 8.54 13.78
N ILE A 273 -9.87 9.73 13.97
CA ILE A 273 -8.78 9.93 14.92
C ILE A 273 -9.38 10.26 16.28
N ILE A 274 -9.04 9.47 17.29
CA ILE A 274 -9.40 9.75 18.68
C ILE A 274 -8.49 10.88 19.16
N THR A 275 -9.08 11.98 19.60
CA THR A 275 -8.33 13.06 20.25
C THR A 275 -8.06 12.71 21.70
N SER A 276 -6.99 13.26 22.28
CA SER A 276 -6.63 13.05 23.68
C SER A 276 -7.74 13.45 24.68
N GLU A 277 -8.72 14.25 24.25
CA GLU A 277 -9.91 14.64 25.04
C GLU A 277 -10.97 13.53 25.14
N GLU A 278 -10.95 12.53 24.24
CA GLU A 278 -11.89 11.40 24.23
C GLU A 278 -11.35 10.15 24.96
N MET A 279 -10.15 10.25 25.53
CA MET A 279 -9.46 9.17 26.25
C MET A 279 -9.50 9.30 27.79
N GLU A 280 -10.18 10.33 28.30
CA GLU A 280 -10.56 10.50 29.72
C GLU A 280 -11.98 9.97 29.97
#